data_AF-A0A359DEI3-F1
#
_entry.id   AF-A0A359DEI3-F1
#
_cell.length_a   1.000
_cell.length_b   1.000
_cell.length_c   1.000
_cell.angle_alpha   90.00
_cell.angle_beta   90.00
_cell.angle_gamma   90.00
#
_symmetry.space_group_name_H-M   'P 1'
#
loop_
_entity.id
_entity.type
_entity.pdbx_description
1 polymer ?
#
loop_
_entity_poly.entity_id
_entity_poly.type
_entity_poly.pdbx_seq_one_letter_code
_entity_poly.pdbx_strand_id
1 'polypeptide(L)'
;MLPPATQKGRGIVSKLRDFFKGLFEEGKLLAITQGNLVLDVQQGTRRFTEEELRRYEYRIAGGYLLNVEGVRLSSTILAQSHDKSGMAAFVIAADDRVYIFNHFNKADRVAHSSFVGKFAKGAGEIMVSKGKIKLVHAHSGHFRPNALNIYRVVEYFNGLGALAVDAKVGFVTNPFPDIGKTPPTYAASVLLTCVLDRQERETLAACKASVEQAKSQLAVLGVGINQESLELYRLDQLRELEESVNQIKAVATEELLPLFAGQLKRLDEEASGVRGMTLEDYRKVILRKINKLEGEIEDNQSLIDALNNKRETISVVYGVAVFLQFVEENWDALRGQLKPAFYTM
;
A
#
# COMPACT_ATOMS: atom_id res chain seq x y z
N MET A 1 -37.61 27.54 24.58
CA MET A 1 -36.82 28.72 24.17
C MET A 1 -35.48 28.66 24.89
N LEU A 2 -34.38 28.44 24.16
CA LEU A 2 -33.05 28.57 24.74
C LEU A 2 -32.75 30.07 24.98
N PRO A 3 -32.10 30.44 26.09
CA PRO A 3 -31.78 31.83 26.37
C PRO A 3 -30.88 32.40 25.27
N PRO A 4 -31.05 33.68 24.89
CA PRO A 4 -30.19 34.31 23.88
C PRO A 4 -28.73 34.30 24.36
N ALA A 5 -27.84 33.79 23.51
CA ALA A 5 -26.41 33.78 23.79
C ALA A 5 -25.94 35.20 24.13
N THR A 6 -25.30 35.34 25.30
CA THR A 6 -24.78 36.62 25.79
C THR A 6 -23.80 37.23 24.79
N GLN A 7 -23.75 38.58 24.69
CA GLN A 7 -22.85 39.30 23.78
C GLN A 7 -21.37 38.84 23.91
N LYS A 8 -20.95 38.43 25.11
CA LYS A 8 -19.61 37.89 25.39
C LYS A 8 -19.34 36.55 24.69
N GLY A 9 -20.36 35.71 24.50
CA GLY A 9 -20.26 34.44 23.77
C GLY A 9 -20.16 34.62 22.25
N ARG A 10 -20.79 35.66 21.69
CA ARG A 10 -20.71 35.96 20.23
C ARG A 10 -19.30 36.32 19.78
N GLY A 11 -18.53 37.04 20.61
CA GLY A 11 -17.15 37.43 20.29
C GLY A 11 -16.19 36.24 20.22
N ILE A 12 -16.37 35.23 21.09
CA ILE A 12 -15.52 34.03 21.11
C ILE A 12 -15.78 33.15 19.88
N VAL A 13 -17.05 32.97 19.51
CA VAL A 13 -17.43 32.17 18.33
C VAL A 13 -16.89 32.79 17.04
N SER A 14 -16.95 34.12 16.90
CA SER A 14 -16.36 34.81 15.72
C SER A 14 -14.86 34.58 15.62
N LYS A 15 -14.12 34.77 16.72
CA LYS A 15 -12.65 34.57 16.74
C LYS A 15 -12.25 33.14 16.39
N LEU A 16 -12.97 32.14 16.92
CA LEU A 16 -12.73 30.74 16.59
C LEU A 16 -13.00 30.44 15.11
N ARG A 17 -14.12 30.95 14.58
CA ARG A 17 -14.44 30.79 13.16
C ARG A 17 -13.35 31.40 12.26
N ASP A 18 -12.91 32.61 12.58
CA ASP A 18 -11.89 33.32 11.80
C ASP A 18 -10.53 32.62 11.90
N PHE A 19 -10.18 32.06 13.07
CA PHE A 19 -9.01 31.20 13.25
C PHE A 19 -9.05 29.96 12.37
N PHE A 20 -10.14 29.18 12.40
CA PHE A 20 -10.27 27.98 11.56
C PHE A 20 -10.28 28.33 10.07
N LYS A 21 -10.95 29.40 9.68
CA LYS A 21 -10.94 29.90 8.30
C LYS A 21 -9.51 30.14 7.81
N GLY A 22 -8.67 30.79 8.63
CA GLY A 22 -7.26 30.99 8.32
C GLY A 22 -6.50 29.67 8.10
N LEU A 23 -6.71 28.66 8.95
CA LEU A 23 -6.06 27.35 8.80
C LEU A 23 -6.39 26.67 7.47
N PHE A 24 -7.64 26.75 7.02
CA PHE A 24 -8.03 26.18 5.73
C PHE A 24 -7.50 26.97 4.53
N GLU A 25 -7.54 28.30 4.59
CA GLU A 25 -6.98 29.17 3.54
C GLU A 25 -5.46 28.97 3.38
N GLU A 26 -4.76 28.68 4.47
CA GLU A 26 -3.33 28.39 4.48
C GLU A 26 -2.99 26.93 4.13
N GLY A 27 -4.00 26.13 3.77
CA GLY A 27 -3.86 24.71 3.44
C GLY A 27 -3.49 23.82 4.62
N LYS A 28 -3.50 24.33 5.86
CA LYS A 28 -3.09 23.59 7.08
C LYS A 28 -4.16 22.63 7.59
N LEU A 29 -5.39 22.75 7.09
CA LEU A 29 -6.50 21.88 7.43
C LEU A 29 -7.33 21.55 6.19
N LEU A 30 -7.92 20.37 6.19
CA LEU A 30 -8.85 19.81 5.22
C LEU A 30 -10.16 19.49 5.94
N ALA A 31 -11.30 19.63 5.25
CA ALA A 31 -12.58 19.18 5.77
C ALA A 31 -13.35 18.40 4.71
N ILE A 32 -14.00 17.30 5.12
CA ILE A 32 -15.02 16.68 4.27
C ILE A 32 -16.24 17.60 4.16
N THR A 33 -16.86 17.63 2.99
CA THR A 33 -18.11 18.38 2.78
C THR A 33 -19.25 17.73 3.57
N GLN A 34 -20.28 18.51 3.92
CA GLN A 34 -21.47 17.96 4.59
C GLN A 34 -22.14 16.86 3.76
N GLY A 35 -22.18 17.03 2.43
CA GLY A 35 -22.67 16.00 1.52
C GLY A 35 -21.86 14.69 1.62
N ASN A 36 -20.53 14.78 1.60
CA ASN A 36 -19.67 13.60 1.76
C ASN A 36 -19.83 12.95 3.14
N LEU A 37 -20.02 13.75 4.21
CA LEU A 37 -20.28 13.21 5.54
C LEU A 37 -21.63 12.47 5.62
N VAL A 38 -22.68 13.01 5.02
CA VAL A 38 -23.98 12.34 4.93
C VAL A 38 -23.87 11.05 4.11
N LEU A 39 -23.17 11.09 2.97
CA LEU A 39 -22.90 9.91 2.16
C LEU A 39 -22.11 8.85 2.94
N ASP A 40 -21.12 9.25 3.75
CA ASP A 40 -20.37 8.33 4.60
C ASP A 40 -21.28 7.58 5.57
N VAL A 41 -22.20 8.29 6.22
CA VAL A 41 -23.18 7.68 7.13
C VAL A 41 -24.12 6.75 6.37
N GLN A 42 -24.66 7.20 5.24
CA GLN A 42 -25.59 6.41 4.41
C GLN A 42 -24.94 5.13 3.84
N GLN A 43 -23.67 5.21 3.46
CA GLN A 43 -22.90 4.08 2.92
C GLN A 43 -22.30 3.18 4.00
N GLY A 44 -22.50 3.50 5.29
CA GLY A 44 -21.95 2.74 6.40
C GLY A 44 -20.41 2.77 6.45
N THR A 45 -19.81 3.90 6.07
CA THR A 45 -18.36 4.11 6.16
C THR A 45 -17.92 3.91 7.60
N ARG A 46 -16.96 3.02 7.83
CA ARG A 46 -16.49 2.64 9.17
C ARG A 46 -15.89 3.85 9.86
N ARG A 47 -16.07 3.92 11.19
CA ARG A 47 -15.33 4.80 12.10
C ARG A 47 -14.52 3.89 13.01
N PHE A 48 -13.20 4.02 12.98
CA PHE A 48 -12.33 3.19 13.78
C PHE A 48 -12.33 3.64 15.25
N THR A 49 -12.23 2.69 16.18
CA THR A 49 -11.89 2.99 17.58
C THR A 49 -10.41 3.30 17.72
N GLU A 50 -9.98 3.86 18.86
CA GLU A 50 -8.56 4.13 19.11
C GLU A 50 -7.70 2.84 19.05
N GLU A 51 -8.22 1.70 19.50
CA GLU A 51 -7.53 0.41 19.39
C GLU A 51 -7.39 -0.06 17.94
N GLU A 52 -8.39 0.19 17.09
CA GLU A 52 -8.32 -0.11 15.66
C GLU A 52 -7.35 0.84 14.94
N LEU A 53 -7.34 2.12 15.29
CA LEU A 53 -6.45 3.15 14.72
C LEU A 53 -4.97 2.81 14.90
N ARG A 54 -4.59 2.26 16.05
CA ARG A 54 -3.20 1.86 16.35
C ARG A 54 -2.60 0.91 15.31
N ARG A 55 -3.41 0.11 14.62
CA ARG A 55 -2.94 -0.83 13.59
C ARG A 55 -2.42 -0.14 12.33
N TYR A 56 -2.86 1.09 12.10
CA TYR A 56 -2.53 1.88 10.92
C TYR A 56 -1.64 3.07 11.26
N GLU A 57 -1.33 3.29 12.54
CA GLU A 57 -0.58 4.43 13.01
C GLU A 57 0.91 4.28 12.70
N TYR A 58 1.47 5.33 12.10
CA TYR A 58 2.88 5.50 11.86
C TYR A 58 3.38 6.79 12.50
N ARG A 59 4.56 6.70 13.08
CA ARG A 59 5.36 7.87 13.49
C ARG A 59 6.53 8.05 12.54
N ILE A 60 6.98 9.28 12.37
CA ILE A 60 8.20 9.57 11.60
C ILE A 60 9.33 9.79 12.58
N ALA A 61 10.34 8.93 12.55
CA ALA A 61 11.53 9.04 13.39
C ALA A 61 12.79 8.68 12.59
N GLY A 62 13.85 9.49 12.74
CA GLY A 62 15.08 9.31 11.95
C GLY A 62 14.87 9.39 10.44
N GLY A 63 13.83 10.11 9.99
CA GLY A 63 13.43 10.16 8.58
C GLY A 63 12.79 8.88 8.05
N TYR A 64 12.24 8.02 8.91
CA TYR A 64 11.55 6.80 8.50
C TYR A 64 10.16 6.72 9.10
N LEU A 65 9.22 6.15 8.34
CA LEU A 65 7.89 5.78 8.82
C LEU A 65 8.00 4.49 9.62
N LEU A 66 7.69 4.55 10.91
CA LEU A 66 7.72 3.41 11.83
C LEU A 66 6.30 3.13 12.34
N ASN A 67 5.86 1.88 12.28
CA ASN A 67 4.60 1.49 12.91
C ASN A 67 4.71 1.57 14.46
N VAL A 68 3.61 1.27 15.15
CA VAL A 68 3.56 1.27 16.63
C VAL A 68 4.54 0.31 17.30
N GLU A 69 5.01 -0.72 16.60
CA GLU A 69 6.01 -1.69 17.06
C GLU A 69 7.46 -1.25 16.76
N GLY A 70 7.64 -0.10 16.09
CA GLY A 70 8.94 0.41 15.67
C GLY A 70 9.46 -0.22 14.37
N VAL A 71 8.66 -1.05 13.70
CA VAL A 71 9.00 -1.64 12.40
C VAL A 71 8.87 -0.59 11.31
N ARG A 72 9.93 -0.46 10.52
CA ARG A 72 10.00 0.48 9.40
C ARG A 72 9.13 0.02 8.24
N LEU A 73 8.30 0.92 7.72
CA LEU A 73 7.65 0.73 6.41
C LEU A 73 8.71 0.81 5.33
N SER A 74 9.10 -0.34 4.77
CA SER A 74 10.17 -0.43 3.77
C SER A 74 9.68 -0.16 2.35
N SER A 75 8.47 -0.60 2.01
CA SER A 75 7.86 -0.37 0.70
C SER A 75 6.34 -0.42 0.79
N THR A 76 5.66 0.30 -0.11
CA THR A 76 4.21 0.18 -0.35
C THR A 76 3.89 -0.63 -1.60
N ILE A 77 4.85 -1.38 -2.18
CA ILE A 77 4.65 -2.09 -3.46
C ILE A 77 3.46 -3.06 -3.44
N LEU A 78 3.15 -3.65 -2.29
CA LEU A 78 2.01 -4.55 -2.06
C LEU A 78 0.75 -3.82 -1.57
N ALA A 79 0.82 -2.50 -1.38
CA ALA A 79 -0.32 -1.70 -0.99
C ALA A 79 -1.20 -1.36 -2.20
N GLN A 80 -2.46 -1.08 -1.92
CA GLN A 80 -3.43 -0.63 -2.92
C GLN A 80 -4.17 0.60 -2.42
N SER A 81 -4.27 1.62 -3.26
CA SER A 81 -5.08 2.80 -3.01
C SER A 81 -5.88 3.16 -4.25
N HIS A 82 -7.20 3.20 -4.07
CA HIS A 82 -8.15 3.36 -5.16
C HIS A 82 -7.91 2.33 -6.26
N ASP A 83 -7.60 2.81 -7.45
CA ASP A 83 -7.29 2.06 -8.67
C ASP A 83 -5.78 1.85 -8.89
N LYS A 84 -4.94 2.25 -7.93
CA LYS A 84 -3.48 2.24 -8.03
C LYS A 84 -2.89 1.22 -7.08
N SER A 85 -2.02 0.39 -7.61
CA SER A 85 -1.22 -0.53 -6.82
C SER A 85 0.17 0.03 -6.59
N GLY A 86 0.83 -0.45 -5.53
CA GLY A 86 2.11 0.09 -5.09
C GLY A 86 2.00 1.39 -4.30
N MET A 87 0.78 1.85 -4.03
CA MET A 87 0.48 3.06 -3.27
C MET A 87 -0.42 2.74 -2.09
N ALA A 88 -0.14 3.36 -0.95
CA ALA A 88 -1.02 3.34 0.20
C ALA A 88 -1.75 4.68 0.33
N ALA A 89 -2.99 4.66 0.81
CA ALA A 89 -3.64 5.88 1.24
C ALA A 89 -3.00 6.36 2.55
N PHE A 90 -2.98 7.68 2.76
CA PHE A 90 -2.56 8.25 4.04
C PHE A 90 -3.49 9.36 4.51
N VAL A 91 -3.54 9.55 5.83
CA VAL A 91 -4.14 10.70 6.50
C VAL A 91 -3.22 11.20 7.60
N ILE A 92 -3.09 12.52 7.72
CA ILE A 92 -2.45 13.18 8.85
C ILE A 92 -3.54 13.83 9.69
N ALA A 93 -3.70 13.36 10.93
CA ALA A 93 -4.68 13.86 11.87
C ALA A 93 -4.31 15.25 12.39
N ALA A 94 -5.24 15.92 13.08
CA ALA A 94 -5.02 17.25 13.64
C ALA A 94 -3.89 17.29 14.70
N ASP A 95 -3.63 16.16 15.35
CA ASP A 95 -2.59 15.92 16.35
C ASP A 95 -1.30 15.34 15.75
N ASP A 96 -1.13 15.43 14.42
CA ASP A 96 0.05 14.97 13.67
C ASP A 96 0.26 13.45 13.63
N ARG A 97 -0.69 12.64 14.14
CA ARG A 97 -0.70 11.20 13.89
C ARG A 97 -0.86 10.91 12.40
N VAL A 98 -0.02 10.04 11.86
CA VAL A 98 -0.06 9.61 10.46
C VAL A 98 -0.67 8.22 10.40
N TYR A 99 -1.72 8.05 9.60
CA TYR A 99 -2.31 6.74 9.31
C TYR A 99 -2.01 6.35 7.88
N ILE A 100 -1.56 5.12 7.66
CA ILE A 100 -1.26 4.55 6.34
C ILE A 100 -2.01 3.24 6.18
N PHE A 101 -2.76 3.09 5.08
CA PHE A 101 -3.69 1.98 4.91
C PHE A 101 -3.96 1.66 3.43
N ASN A 102 -4.46 0.46 3.16
CA ASN A 102 -5.01 0.10 1.85
C ASN A 102 -6.40 0.73 1.69
N HIS A 103 -6.69 1.29 0.52
CA HIS A 103 -7.97 1.92 0.23
C HIS A 103 -8.63 1.29 -0.99
N PHE A 104 -9.58 0.38 -0.77
CA PHE A 104 -10.21 -0.42 -1.83
C PHE A 104 -11.44 0.25 -2.46
N ASN A 105 -11.37 1.54 -2.79
CA ASN A 105 -12.51 2.31 -3.33
C ASN A 105 -13.80 2.16 -2.47
N LYS A 106 -13.66 2.11 -1.14
CA LYS A 106 -14.73 1.85 -0.17
C LYS A 106 -15.41 0.48 -0.28
N ALA A 107 -14.89 -0.50 -1.02
CA ALA A 107 -15.43 -1.86 -1.06
C ALA A 107 -15.43 -2.52 0.34
N ASP A 108 -14.47 -2.16 1.18
CA ASP A 108 -14.31 -2.56 2.58
C ASP A 108 -14.94 -1.55 3.58
N ARG A 109 -15.65 -0.54 3.05
CA ARG A 109 -16.23 0.59 3.80
C ARG A 109 -15.20 1.45 4.55
N VAL A 110 -13.92 1.38 4.18
CA VAL A 110 -12.86 2.21 4.75
C VAL A 110 -12.56 3.38 3.82
N ALA A 111 -12.44 4.58 4.38
CA ALA A 111 -12.04 5.80 3.69
C ALA A 111 -11.09 6.64 4.55
N HIS A 112 -10.49 7.69 3.99
CA HIS A 112 -9.69 8.65 4.77
C HIS A 112 -10.44 9.18 6.01
N SER A 113 -11.75 9.41 5.89
CA SER A 113 -12.58 9.87 7.00
C SER A 113 -12.73 8.82 8.11
N SER A 114 -12.54 7.52 7.85
CA SER A 114 -12.60 6.47 8.87
C SER A 114 -11.61 6.68 10.01
N PHE A 115 -10.53 7.43 9.75
CA PHE A 115 -9.42 7.67 10.67
C PHE A 115 -9.57 8.95 11.50
N VAL A 116 -10.13 10.01 10.90
CA VAL A 116 -10.10 11.36 11.48
C VAL A 116 -11.47 12.06 11.49
N GLY A 117 -12.50 11.36 11.01
CA GLY A 117 -13.83 11.91 10.85
C GLY A 117 -13.85 13.08 9.86
N LYS A 118 -14.11 14.28 10.39
CA LYS A 118 -14.40 15.46 9.56
C LYS A 118 -13.17 16.23 9.09
N PHE A 119 -12.10 16.27 9.89
CA PHE A 119 -10.97 17.17 9.68
C PHE A 119 -9.64 16.42 9.60
N ALA A 120 -8.75 16.87 8.73
CA ALA A 120 -7.40 16.31 8.59
C ALA A 120 -6.39 17.43 8.32
N LYS A 121 -5.14 17.31 8.74
CA LYS A 121 -4.05 18.18 8.28
C LYS A 121 -3.61 17.84 6.86
N GLY A 122 -3.70 16.57 6.50
CA GLY A 122 -3.31 16.06 5.18
C GLY A 122 -4.05 14.78 4.85
N ALA A 123 -4.33 14.56 3.57
CA ALA A 123 -4.88 13.30 3.07
C ALA A 123 -4.44 13.11 1.62
N GLY A 124 -4.26 11.86 1.21
CA GLY A 124 -3.87 11.55 -0.16
C GLY A 124 -3.42 10.10 -0.28
N GLU A 125 -2.47 9.88 -1.19
CA GLU A 125 -1.81 8.60 -1.39
C GLU A 125 -0.28 8.80 -1.37
N ILE A 126 0.46 7.79 -0.95
CA ILE A 126 1.92 7.79 -0.94
C ILE A 126 2.48 6.52 -1.55
N MET A 127 3.66 6.66 -2.15
CA MET A 127 4.54 5.55 -2.46
C MET A 127 5.77 5.60 -1.55
N VAL A 128 6.07 4.50 -0.89
CA VAL A 128 7.29 4.31 -0.11
C VAL A 128 8.14 3.26 -0.81
N SER A 129 9.44 3.55 -0.91
CA SER A 129 10.45 2.66 -1.48
C SER A 129 11.78 2.91 -0.76
N LYS A 130 12.51 1.85 -0.42
CA LYS A 130 13.64 1.87 0.54
C LYS A 130 13.31 2.68 1.79
N GLY A 131 12.11 2.52 2.31
CA GLY A 131 11.55 3.21 3.45
C GLY A 131 11.59 4.73 3.44
N LYS A 132 11.71 5.34 2.25
CA LYS A 132 11.54 6.77 2.03
C LYS A 132 10.32 6.99 1.14
N ILE A 133 9.63 8.10 1.35
CA ILE A 133 8.50 8.50 0.52
C ILE A 133 9.05 8.99 -0.83
N LYS A 134 8.69 8.31 -1.91
CA LYS A 134 9.07 8.63 -3.29
C LYS A 134 8.03 9.46 -4.01
N LEU A 135 6.76 9.33 -3.65
CA LEU A 135 5.65 10.06 -4.26
C LEU A 135 4.65 10.43 -3.18
N VAL A 136 4.21 11.69 -3.19
CA VAL A 136 3.00 12.15 -2.51
C VAL A 136 1.98 12.50 -3.60
N HIS A 137 0.82 11.87 -3.60
CA HIS A 137 -0.21 12.07 -4.60
C HIS A 137 -1.46 12.69 -3.98
N ALA A 138 -1.92 13.79 -4.60
CA ALA A 138 -3.07 14.59 -4.19
C ALA A 138 -4.43 13.93 -4.50
N HIS A 139 -4.64 12.70 -4.06
CA HIS A 139 -5.83 11.93 -4.38
C HIS A 139 -6.56 11.43 -3.13
N SER A 140 -7.66 12.09 -2.81
CA SER A 140 -8.61 11.65 -1.79
C SER A 140 -10.01 12.07 -2.22
N GLY A 141 -10.92 11.11 -2.37
CA GLY A 141 -12.27 11.36 -2.87
C GLY A 141 -13.06 12.38 -2.04
N HIS A 142 -12.95 12.33 -0.71
CA HIS A 142 -13.71 13.20 0.19
C HIS A 142 -13.02 14.51 0.54
N PHE A 143 -11.70 14.47 0.79
CA PHE A 143 -10.96 15.64 1.21
C PHE A 143 -10.48 16.50 0.04
N ARG A 144 -10.23 15.90 -1.13
CA ARG A 144 -9.85 16.59 -2.38
C ARG A 144 -8.77 17.67 -2.16
N PRO A 145 -7.59 17.28 -1.67
CA PRO A 145 -6.54 18.24 -1.31
C PRO A 145 -6.11 19.06 -2.54
N ASN A 146 -5.93 20.37 -2.37
CA ASN A 146 -5.39 21.25 -3.41
C ASN A 146 -3.85 21.40 -3.28
N ALA A 147 -3.24 22.25 -4.12
CA ALA A 147 -1.80 22.49 -4.11
C ALA A 147 -1.27 22.96 -2.73
N LEU A 148 -1.99 23.84 -2.03
CA LEU A 148 -1.55 24.36 -0.73
C LEU A 148 -1.60 23.29 0.35
N ASN A 149 -2.62 22.43 0.33
CA ASN A 149 -2.71 21.30 1.25
C ASN A 149 -1.53 20.33 1.04
N ILE A 150 -1.23 20.01 -0.22
CA ILE A 150 -0.13 19.10 -0.54
C ILE A 150 1.23 19.73 -0.28
N TYR A 151 1.37 21.05 -0.48
CA TYR A 151 2.55 21.79 -0.03
C TYR A 151 2.81 21.57 1.47
N ARG A 152 1.80 21.71 2.33
CA ARG A 152 1.94 21.47 3.78
C ARG A 152 2.30 20.02 4.11
N VAL A 153 1.73 19.05 3.41
CA VAL A 153 2.06 17.63 3.59
C VAL A 153 3.52 17.34 3.20
N VAL A 154 3.94 17.86 2.05
CA VAL A 154 5.30 17.66 1.53
C VAL A 154 6.32 18.37 2.43
N GLU A 155 6.03 19.59 2.87
CA GLU A 155 6.82 20.35 3.85
C GLU A 155 6.97 19.56 5.17
N TYR A 156 5.87 18.99 5.69
CA TYR A 156 5.88 18.15 6.89
C TYR A 156 6.78 16.91 6.73
N PHE A 157 6.60 16.13 5.66
CA PHE A 157 7.43 14.95 5.44
C PHE A 157 8.89 15.29 5.14
N ASN A 158 9.15 16.39 4.43
CA ASN A 158 10.50 16.85 4.13
C ASN A 158 11.23 17.31 5.39
N GLY A 159 10.58 18.11 6.23
CA GLY A 159 11.15 18.63 7.49
C GLY A 159 11.50 17.51 8.47
N LEU A 160 10.78 16.38 8.41
CA LEU A 160 11.08 15.20 9.22
C LEU A 160 12.04 14.22 8.53
N GLY A 161 12.54 14.54 7.33
CA GLY A 161 13.50 13.74 6.57
C GLY A 161 12.92 12.45 5.97
N ALA A 162 11.59 12.32 5.85
CA ALA A 162 10.91 11.13 5.36
C ALA A 162 10.91 11.00 3.82
N LEU A 163 11.07 12.12 3.11
CA LEU A 163 11.12 12.13 1.65
C LEU A 163 12.47 11.60 1.13
N ALA A 164 12.43 10.95 -0.03
CA ALA A 164 13.63 10.68 -0.81
C ALA A 164 14.12 11.96 -1.52
N VAL A 165 15.41 12.02 -1.86
CA VAL A 165 16.02 13.18 -2.55
C VAL A 165 15.38 13.44 -3.92
N ASP A 166 14.98 12.37 -4.61
CA ASP A 166 14.35 12.36 -5.92
C ASP A 166 12.81 12.31 -5.86
N ALA A 167 12.22 12.55 -4.67
CA ALA A 167 10.78 12.45 -4.47
C ALA A 167 9.98 13.36 -5.39
N LYS A 168 8.76 12.91 -5.69
CA LYS A 168 7.82 13.55 -6.60
C LYS A 168 6.51 13.92 -5.91
N VAL A 169 5.79 14.87 -6.51
CA VAL A 169 4.43 15.23 -6.12
C VAL A 169 3.52 15.02 -7.32
N GLY A 170 2.47 14.23 -7.13
CA GLY A 170 1.50 13.91 -8.18
C GLY A 170 0.18 14.63 -7.96
N PHE A 171 -0.55 14.84 -9.06
CA PHE A 171 -1.95 15.28 -9.07
C PHE A 171 -2.72 14.60 -10.21
N VAL A 172 -4.04 14.49 -10.03
CA VAL A 172 -4.96 13.97 -11.07
C VAL A 172 -5.08 14.94 -12.25
N THR A 173 -5.00 16.24 -11.98
CA THR A 173 -5.00 17.33 -12.98
C THR A 173 -4.02 18.42 -12.56
N ASN A 174 -3.73 19.38 -13.44
CA ASN A 174 -2.87 20.50 -13.08
C ASN A 174 -3.49 21.26 -11.88
N PRO A 175 -2.80 21.34 -10.72
CA PRO A 175 -3.38 21.90 -9.51
C PRO A 175 -3.28 23.42 -9.44
N PHE A 176 -2.60 24.06 -10.40
CA PHE A 176 -2.34 25.50 -10.37
C PHE A 176 -3.38 26.26 -11.20
N PRO A 177 -4.13 27.20 -10.59
CA PRO A 177 -4.96 28.13 -11.35
C PRO A 177 -4.09 29.10 -12.15
N ASP A 178 -4.69 29.80 -13.11
CA ASP A 178 -4.00 30.89 -13.81
C ASP A 178 -3.78 32.07 -12.87
N ILE A 179 -2.52 32.29 -12.49
CA ILE A 179 -2.06 33.40 -11.66
C ILE A 179 -1.19 34.38 -12.47
N GLY A 180 -1.24 34.32 -13.80
CA GLY A 180 -0.35 35.09 -14.67
C GLY A 180 1.11 34.63 -14.63
N LYS A 181 1.36 33.41 -14.13
CA LYS A 181 2.68 32.76 -14.07
C LYS A 181 2.58 31.40 -14.74
N THR A 182 3.58 31.07 -15.55
CA THR A 182 3.67 29.75 -16.16
C THR A 182 3.94 28.71 -15.07
N PRO A 183 3.08 27.68 -14.92
CA PRO A 183 3.36 26.58 -14.00
C PRO A 183 4.68 25.88 -14.34
N PRO A 184 5.34 25.23 -13.37
CA PRO A 184 6.55 24.47 -13.65
C PRO A 184 6.27 23.37 -14.67
N THR A 185 7.29 23.01 -15.46
CA THR A 185 7.19 21.86 -16.35
C THR A 185 6.92 20.60 -15.52
N TYR A 186 5.93 19.82 -15.94
CA TYR A 186 5.57 18.54 -15.33
C TYR A 186 5.64 17.41 -16.35
N ALA A 187 5.82 16.19 -15.86
CA ALA A 187 5.64 15.00 -16.69
C ALA A 187 4.16 14.67 -16.80
N ALA A 188 3.67 14.47 -18.03
CA ALA A 188 2.34 13.96 -18.31
C ALA A 188 2.35 12.43 -18.15
N SER A 189 1.75 11.93 -17.07
CA SER A 189 1.84 10.55 -16.59
C SER A 189 3.25 10.07 -16.24
N VAL A 190 3.40 9.46 -15.07
CA VAL A 190 4.59 8.68 -14.74
C VAL A 190 4.13 7.25 -14.53
N LEU A 191 4.68 6.31 -15.31
CA LEU A 191 4.46 4.90 -15.03
C LEU A 191 4.98 4.62 -13.62
N LEU A 192 4.19 3.95 -12.78
CA LEU A 192 4.61 3.56 -11.43
C LEU A 192 5.95 2.81 -11.46
N THR A 193 6.22 2.06 -12.54
CA THR A 193 7.49 1.38 -12.80
C THR A 193 8.71 2.30 -12.90
N CYS A 194 8.54 3.56 -13.32
CA CYS A 194 9.61 4.56 -13.36
C CYS A 194 10.03 5.03 -11.96
N VAL A 195 9.15 4.84 -10.97
CA VAL A 195 9.36 5.23 -9.58
C VAL A 195 9.89 4.06 -8.73
N LEU A 196 9.81 2.83 -9.25
CA LEU A 196 10.36 1.64 -8.61
C LEU A 196 11.88 1.67 -8.59
N ASP A 197 12.44 1.31 -7.44
CA ASP A 197 13.87 1.14 -7.27
C ASP A 197 14.41 -0.16 -7.89
N ARG A 198 15.73 -0.39 -7.77
CA ARG A 198 16.37 -1.63 -8.27
C ARG A 198 15.81 -2.91 -7.65
N GLN A 199 15.62 -2.95 -6.34
CA GLN A 199 15.10 -4.12 -5.62
C GLN A 199 13.65 -4.38 -6.00
N GLU A 200 12.84 -3.34 -6.14
CA GLU A 200 11.44 -3.45 -6.56
C GLU A 200 11.30 -3.90 -8.02
N ARG A 201 12.22 -3.48 -8.90
CA ARG A 201 12.33 -4.02 -10.26
C ARG A 201 12.78 -5.47 -10.27
N GLU A 202 13.70 -5.84 -9.39
CA GLU A 202 14.14 -7.23 -9.19
C GLU A 202 12.97 -8.08 -8.66
N THR A 203 12.16 -7.58 -7.72
CA THR A 203 10.92 -8.23 -7.27
C THR A 203 9.93 -8.41 -8.42
N LEU A 204 9.69 -7.37 -9.22
CA LEU A 204 8.81 -7.47 -10.38
C LEU A 204 9.33 -8.49 -11.41
N ALA A 205 10.65 -8.53 -11.64
CA ALA A 205 11.28 -9.51 -12.52
C ALA A 205 11.16 -10.94 -11.95
N ALA A 206 11.33 -11.11 -10.63
CA ALA A 206 11.17 -12.37 -9.93
C ALA A 206 9.72 -12.87 -10.00
N CYS A 207 8.73 -12.00 -9.79
CA CYS A 207 7.31 -12.33 -9.97
C CYS A 207 7.02 -12.79 -11.41
N LYS A 208 7.55 -12.08 -12.42
CA LYS A 208 7.40 -12.49 -13.83
C LYS A 208 8.03 -13.85 -14.09
N ALA A 209 9.22 -14.10 -13.55
CA ALA A 209 9.90 -15.38 -13.69
C ALA A 209 9.12 -16.53 -13.00
N SER A 210 8.60 -16.28 -11.79
CA SER A 210 7.77 -17.23 -11.04
C SER A 210 6.48 -17.57 -11.80
N VAL A 211 5.80 -16.58 -12.40
CA VAL A 211 4.60 -16.82 -13.23
C VAL A 211 4.93 -17.73 -14.42
N GLU A 212 6.00 -17.45 -15.16
CA GLU A 212 6.39 -18.26 -16.33
C GLU A 212 6.85 -19.68 -15.94
N GLN A 213 7.53 -19.81 -14.79
CA GLN A 213 7.89 -21.10 -14.22
C GLN A 213 6.64 -21.90 -13.81
N ALA A 214 5.70 -21.28 -13.09
CA ALA A 214 4.47 -21.92 -12.64
C ALA A 214 3.58 -22.36 -13.81
N LYS A 215 3.46 -21.53 -14.86
CA LYS A 215 2.77 -21.89 -16.12
C LYS A 215 3.41 -23.10 -16.80
N SER A 216 4.75 -23.13 -16.85
CA SER A 216 5.49 -24.27 -17.42
C SER A 216 5.23 -25.56 -16.62
N GLN A 217 5.20 -25.48 -15.29
CA GLN A 217 4.87 -26.62 -14.43
C GLN A 217 3.42 -27.08 -14.59
N LEU A 218 2.46 -26.16 -14.68
CA LEU A 218 1.06 -26.49 -14.96
C LEU A 218 0.91 -27.20 -16.32
N ALA A 219 1.63 -26.75 -17.34
CA ALA A 219 1.61 -27.41 -18.65
C ALA A 219 2.08 -28.88 -18.56
N VAL A 220 3.10 -29.17 -17.74
CA VAL A 220 3.58 -30.55 -17.49
C VAL A 220 2.55 -31.35 -16.71
N LEU A 221 1.96 -30.79 -15.65
CA LEU A 221 0.93 -31.48 -14.84
C LEU A 221 -0.36 -31.73 -15.63
N GLY A 222 -0.64 -30.93 -16.65
CA GLY A 222 -1.79 -31.06 -17.53
C GLY A 222 -1.70 -32.22 -18.55
N VAL A 223 -0.56 -32.88 -18.70
CA VAL A 223 -0.34 -33.97 -19.69
C VAL A 223 -1.10 -35.28 -19.34
N GLY A 224 -1.86 -35.29 -18.25
CA GLY A 224 -2.84 -36.34 -17.93
C GLY A 224 -2.40 -37.22 -16.77
N ILE A 225 -3.34 -37.47 -15.86
CA ILE A 225 -3.12 -38.27 -14.65
C ILE A 225 -3.41 -39.73 -15.01
N ASN A 226 -2.35 -40.52 -15.19
CA ASN A 226 -2.42 -41.93 -15.60
C ASN A 226 -1.45 -42.80 -14.79
N GLN A 227 -1.52 -44.12 -14.99
CA GLN A 227 -0.70 -45.08 -14.23
C GLN A 227 0.80 -44.88 -14.46
N GLU A 228 1.24 -44.59 -15.68
CA GLU A 228 2.65 -44.36 -16.01
C GLU A 228 3.20 -43.15 -15.25
N SER A 229 2.44 -42.04 -15.23
CA SER A 229 2.80 -40.84 -14.48
C SER A 229 2.84 -41.07 -12.95
N LEU A 230 1.97 -41.94 -12.43
CA LEU A 230 2.02 -42.37 -11.02
C LEU A 230 3.30 -43.16 -10.71
N GLU A 231 3.68 -44.11 -11.56
CA GLU A 231 4.89 -44.91 -11.31
C GLU A 231 6.15 -44.05 -11.39
N LEU A 232 6.23 -43.13 -12.36
CA LEU A 232 7.32 -42.15 -12.43
C LEU A 232 7.38 -41.27 -11.18
N TYR A 233 6.23 -40.78 -10.70
CA TYR A 233 6.14 -39.99 -9.48
C TYR A 233 6.63 -40.77 -8.24
N ARG A 234 6.21 -42.04 -8.10
CA ARG A 234 6.66 -42.92 -7.01
C ARG A 234 8.16 -43.14 -7.04
N LEU A 235 8.71 -43.43 -8.20
CA LEU A 235 10.16 -43.63 -8.37
C LEU A 235 10.94 -42.39 -7.94
N ASP A 236 10.49 -41.21 -8.35
CA ASP A 236 11.15 -39.95 -8.00
C ASP A 236 11.10 -39.67 -6.49
N GLN A 237 9.93 -39.82 -5.87
CA GLN A 237 9.76 -39.62 -4.42
C GLN A 237 10.55 -40.64 -3.59
N LEU A 238 10.60 -41.91 -4.01
CA LEU A 238 11.39 -42.92 -3.33
C LEU A 238 12.89 -42.63 -3.41
N ARG A 239 13.36 -42.08 -4.53
CA ARG A 239 14.74 -41.65 -4.70
C ARG A 239 15.09 -40.50 -3.75
N GLU A 240 14.24 -39.48 -3.63
CA GLU A 240 14.44 -38.36 -2.69
C GLU A 240 14.51 -38.82 -1.22
N LEU A 241 13.64 -39.77 -0.85
CA LEU A 241 13.64 -40.36 0.49
C LEU A 241 14.92 -41.18 0.75
N GLU A 242 15.38 -41.94 -0.24
CA GLU A 242 16.64 -42.69 -0.15
C GLU A 242 17.85 -41.76 0.00
N GLU A 243 17.91 -40.68 -0.76
CA GLU A 243 18.93 -39.64 -0.60
C GLU A 243 18.92 -39.03 0.81
N SER A 244 17.75 -38.75 1.36
CA SER A 244 17.60 -38.22 2.73
C SER A 244 18.10 -39.22 3.79
N VAL A 245 17.79 -40.50 3.62
CA VAL A 245 18.31 -41.57 4.49
C VAL A 245 19.83 -41.65 4.41
N ASN A 246 20.39 -41.55 3.20
CA ASN A 246 21.83 -41.62 2.98
C ASN A 246 22.56 -40.41 3.59
N GLN A 247 21.98 -39.21 3.52
CA GLN A 247 22.53 -38.01 4.18
C GLN A 247 22.58 -38.18 5.70
N ILE A 248 21.51 -38.69 6.32
CA ILE A 248 21.50 -38.95 7.77
C ILE A 248 22.58 -39.96 8.13
N LYS A 249 22.69 -41.07 7.38
CA LYS A 249 23.70 -42.11 7.62
C LYS A 249 25.13 -41.61 7.41
N ALA A 250 25.35 -40.65 6.51
CA ALA A 250 26.67 -40.08 6.28
C ALA A 250 27.16 -39.21 7.45
N VAL A 251 26.24 -38.59 8.21
CA VAL A 251 26.56 -37.70 9.33
C VAL A 251 26.47 -38.43 10.68
N ALA A 252 25.65 -39.47 10.78
CA ALA A 252 25.46 -40.24 12.01
C ALA A 252 26.61 -41.25 12.20
N THR A 253 27.45 -41.01 13.20
CA THR A 253 28.35 -42.04 13.75
C THR A 253 27.54 -43.13 14.46
N GLU A 254 28.12 -44.32 14.68
CA GLU A 254 27.46 -45.43 15.39
C GLU A 254 26.86 -45.02 16.75
N GLU A 255 27.52 -44.09 17.45
CA GLU A 255 27.06 -43.57 18.75
C GLU A 255 25.88 -42.59 18.63
N LEU A 256 25.74 -41.88 17.51
CA LEU A 256 24.68 -40.88 17.28
C LEU A 256 23.45 -41.45 16.56
N LEU A 257 23.56 -42.62 15.93
CA LEU A 257 22.47 -43.32 15.24
C LEU A 257 21.18 -43.46 16.08
N PRO A 258 21.22 -43.75 17.40
CA PRO A 258 20.00 -43.79 18.23
C PRO A 258 19.24 -42.46 18.28
N LEU A 259 19.94 -41.32 18.17
CA LEU A 259 19.31 -40.00 18.16
C LEU A 259 18.55 -39.74 16.84
N PHE A 260 18.95 -40.40 15.76
CA PHE A 260 18.31 -40.30 14.44
C PHE A 260 17.25 -41.39 14.18
N ALA A 261 17.11 -42.39 15.06
CA ALA A 261 16.18 -43.52 14.87
C ALA A 261 14.74 -43.06 14.60
N GLY A 262 14.28 -42.01 15.29
CA GLY A 262 12.94 -41.44 15.06
C GLY A 262 12.78 -40.69 13.73
N GLN A 263 13.86 -40.18 13.13
CA GLN A 263 13.83 -39.59 11.79
C GLN A 263 13.84 -40.69 10.72
N LEU A 264 14.72 -41.69 10.85
CA LEU A 264 14.80 -42.82 9.92
C LEU A 264 13.49 -43.61 9.87
N LYS A 265 12.85 -43.84 11.03
CA LYS A 265 11.53 -44.49 11.08
C LYS A 265 10.46 -43.71 10.32
N ARG A 266 10.43 -42.38 10.46
CA ARG A 266 9.48 -41.53 9.73
C ARG A 266 9.69 -41.60 8.22
N LEU A 267 10.95 -41.59 7.77
CA LEU A 267 11.28 -41.72 6.34
C LEU A 267 10.86 -43.09 5.77
N ASP A 268 11.00 -44.17 6.54
CA ASP A 268 10.56 -45.51 6.12
C ASP A 268 9.02 -45.63 6.05
N GLU A 269 8.31 -45.04 7.01
CA GLU A 269 6.84 -44.93 7.00
C GLU A 269 6.37 -44.12 5.78
N GLU A 270 7.05 -43.02 5.46
CA GLU A 270 6.76 -42.19 4.30
C GLU A 270 7.01 -42.94 2.98
N ALA A 271 8.14 -43.65 2.87
CA ALA A 271 8.45 -44.49 1.70
C ALA A 271 7.40 -45.60 1.50
N SER A 272 6.93 -46.20 2.59
CA SER A 272 5.84 -47.19 2.56
C SER A 272 4.53 -46.56 2.07
N GLY A 273 4.22 -45.34 2.51
CA GLY A 273 3.08 -44.56 2.01
C GLY A 273 3.16 -44.27 0.51
N VAL A 274 4.34 -43.88 0.01
CA VAL A 274 4.57 -43.63 -1.43
C VAL A 274 4.37 -44.90 -2.26
N ARG A 275 4.93 -46.04 -1.81
CA ARG A 275 4.76 -47.34 -2.48
C ARG A 275 3.28 -47.75 -2.56
N GLY A 276 2.51 -47.46 -1.51
CA GLY A 276 1.08 -47.77 -1.43
C GLY A 276 0.15 -46.78 -2.15
N MET A 277 0.67 -45.67 -2.67
CA MET A 277 -0.13 -44.55 -3.20
C MET A 277 -1.00 -44.97 -4.39
N THR A 278 -2.32 -44.84 -4.32
CA THR A 278 -3.19 -45.18 -5.46
C THR A 278 -3.21 -44.09 -6.54
N LEU A 279 -3.77 -44.38 -7.72
CA LEU A 279 -3.99 -43.37 -8.75
C LEU A 279 -4.88 -42.22 -8.26
N GLU A 280 -5.85 -42.50 -7.39
CA GLU A 280 -6.72 -41.48 -6.80
C GLU A 280 -5.98 -40.61 -5.77
N ASP A 281 -5.06 -41.20 -4.99
CA ASP A 281 -4.21 -40.44 -4.08
C ASP A 281 -3.27 -39.52 -4.86
N TYR A 282 -2.64 -40.05 -5.92
CA TYR A 282 -1.82 -39.25 -6.83
C TYR A 282 -2.61 -38.14 -7.50
N ARG A 283 -3.83 -38.42 -7.95
CA ARG A 283 -4.73 -37.39 -8.49
C ARG A 283 -4.95 -36.25 -7.50
N LYS A 284 -5.20 -36.56 -6.23
CA LYS A 284 -5.36 -35.53 -5.18
C LYS A 284 -4.08 -34.73 -4.95
N VAL A 285 -2.91 -35.38 -4.98
CA VAL A 285 -1.61 -34.70 -4.88
C VAL A 285 -1.42 -33.74 -6.04
N ILE A 286 -1.68 -34.19 -7.28
CA ILE A 286 -1.56 -33.34 -8.48
C ILE A 286 -2.56 -32.18 -8.44
N LEU A 287 -3.82 -32.41 -8.07
CA LEU A 287 -4.82 -31.35 -7.95
C LEU A 287 -4.42 -30.29 -6.91
N ARG A 288 -3.87 -30.70 -5.75
CA ARG A 288 -3.34 -29.75 -4.77
C ARG A 288 -2.17 -28.93 -5.31
N LYS A 289 -1.27 -29.57 -6.08
CA LYS A 289 -0.14 -28.86 -6.74
C LYS A 289 -0.66 -27.87 -7.78
N ILE A 290 -1.63 -28.26 -8.62
CA ILE A 290 -2.28 -27.39 -9.60
C ILE A 290 -2.89 -26.18 -8.90
N ASN A 291 -3.76 -26.38 -7.91
CA ASN A 291 -4.42 -25.28 -7.19
C ASN A 291 -3.41 -24.33 -6.54
N LYS A 292 -2.30 -24.86 -6.01
CA LYS A 292 -1.22 -24.03 -5.44
C LYS A 292 -0.54 -23.17 -6.52
N LEU A 293 -0.21 -23.76 -7.67
CA LEU A 293 0.41 -23.04 -8.79
C LEU A 293 -0.53 -22.01 -9.41
N GLU A 294 -1.81 -22.34 -9.54
CA GLU A 294 -2.84 -21.39 -10.00
C GLU A 294 -2.96 -20.19 -9.06
N GLY A 295 -2.96 -20.43 -7.74
CA GLY A 295 -2.92 -19.34 -6.76
C GLY A 295 -1.65 -18.49 -6.86
N GLU A 296 -0.48 -19.11 -7.02
CA GLU A 296 0.78 -18.38 -7.21
C GLU A 296 0.80 -17.53 -8.49
N ILE A 297 0.22 -18.05 -9.58
CA ILE A 297 0.05 -17.31 -10.83
C ILE A 297 -0.90 -16.14 -10.62
N GLU A 298 -2.06 -16.37 -9.99
CA GLU A 298 -3.06 -15.33 -9.74
C GLU A 298 -2.47 -14.19 -8.89
N ASP A 299 -1.79 -14.52 -7.79
CA ASP A 299 -1.18 -13.54 -6.89
C ASP A 299 -0.09 -12.72 -7.59
N ASN A 300 0.85 -13.37 -8.28
CA ASN A 300 1.94 -12.69 -8.96
C ASN A 300 1.47 -11.92 -10.20
N GLN A 301 0.54 -12.48 -10.98
CA GLN A 301 -0.05 -11.79 -12.13
C GLN A 301 -0.84 -10.56 -11.68
N SER A 302 -1.57 -10.67 -10.57
CA SER A 302 -2.27 -9.53 -9.95
C SER A 302 -1.28 -8.42 -9.61
N LEU A 303 -0.12 -8.74 -9.01
CA LEU A 303 0.93 -7.76 -8.71
C LEU A 303 1.59 -7.17 -9.98
N ILE A 304 1.83 -8.00 -10.99
CA ILE A 304 2.40 -7.57 -12.27
C ILE A 304 1.44 -6.60 -12.97
N ASP A 305 0.17 -6.95 -13.06
CA ASP A 305 -0.86 -6.17 -13.71
C ASP A 305 -1.11 -4.88 -12.95
N ALA A 306 -1.19 -4.96 -11.62
CA ALA A 306 -1.20 -3.84 -10.69
C ALA A 306 -0.11 -2.80 -10.99
N LEU A 307 1.14 -3.23 -11.14
CA LEU A 307 2.29 -2.35 -11.34
C LEU A 307 2.44 -1.89 -12.80
N ASN A 308 1.98 -2.70 -13.76
CA ASN A 308 1.99 -2.34 -15.18
C ASN A 308 0.75 -1.54 -15.59
N ASN A 309 -0.29 -1.47 -14.76
CA ASN A 309 -1.54 -0.82 -15.12
C ASN A 309 -1.26 0.66 -15.38
N LYS A 310 -1.43 1.06 -16.63
CA LYS A 310 -1.39 2.47 -17.06
C LYS A 310 -2.69 3.17 -16.67
N ARG A 311 -3.16 3.04 -15.43
CA ARG A 311 -4.31 3.82 -15.01
C ARG A 311 -3.87 5.27 -14.85
N GLU A 312 -4.51 6.12 -15.63
CA GLU A 312 -4.17 7.52 -15.91
C GLU A 312 -4.34 8.46 -14.71
N THR A 313 -4.43 7.96 -13.48
CA THR A 313 -4.83 8.78 -12.33
C THR A 313 -3.70 9.63 -11.74
N ILE A 314 -2.43 9.35 -12.06
CA ILE A 314 -1.29 10.22 -11.74
C ILE A 314 -0.87 10.97 -13.00
N SER A 315 -1.64 11.99 -13.39
CA SER A 315 -1.49 12.67 -14.68
C SER A 315 -0.41 13.73 -14.68
N VAL A 316 -0.22 14.42 -13.55
CA VAL A 316 0.66 15.59 -13.43
C VAL A 316 1.67 15.35 -12.33
N VAL A 317 2.95 15.24 -12.70
CA VAL A 317 4.02 14.95 -11.74
C VAL A 317 5.11 16.00 -11.76
N TYR A 318 5.38 16.56 -10.58
CA TYR A 318 6.44 17.52 -10.32
C TYR A 318 7.56 16.88 -9.48
N GLY A 319 8.79 17.37 -9.62
CA GLY A 319 9.81 17.14 -8.60
C GLY A 319 9.46 17.90 -7.31
N VAL A 320 9.67 17.30 -6.14
CA VAL A 320 9.34 17.93 -4.84
C VAL A 320 9.99 19.32 -4.70
N ALA A 321 11.28 19.45 -5.03
CA ALA A 321 11.97 20.74 -4.93
C ALA A 321 11.34 21.82 -5.82
N VAL A 322 11.03 21.48 -7.07
CA VAL A 322 10.40 22.40 -8.04
C VAL A 322 9.00 22.80 -7.60
N PHE A 323 8.23 21.83 -7.08
CA PHE A 323 6.88 22.08 -6.57
C PHE A 323 6.89 23.00 -5.34
N LEU A 324 7.74 22.71 -4.35
CA LEU A 324 7.85 23.53 -3.14
C LEU A 324 8.26 24.97 -3.47
N GLN A 325 9.32 25.13 -4.28
CA GLN A 325 9.82 26.43 -4.70
C GLN A 325 8.72 27.24 -5.40
N PHE A 326 8.02 26.65 -6.37
CA PHE A 326 6.98 27.37 -7.10
C PHE A 326 5.82 27.80 -6.20
N VAL A 327 5.37 26.93 -5.28
CA VAL A 327 4.30 27.29 -4.35
C VAL A 327 4.73 28.40 -3.40
N GLU A 328 5.96 28.36 -2.90
CA GLU A 328 6.52 29.36 -1.98
C GLU A 328 6.65 30.73 -2.66
N GLU A 329 7.23 30.78 -3.86
CA GLU A 329 7.40 32.03 -4.64
C GLU A 329 6.07 32.68 -5.05
N ASN A 330 4.99 31.90 -5.12
CA ASN A 330 3.69 32.34 -5.61
C ASN A 330 2.58 32.19 -4.55
N TRP A 331 2.96 32.11 -3.27
CA TRP A 331 2.05 31.75 -2.18
C TRP A 331 0.79 32.63 -2.12
N ASP A 332 0.97 33.95 -2.10
CA ASP A 332 -0.16 34.89 -1.94
C ASP A 332 -1.12 34.84 -3.14
N ALA A 333 -0.59 34.73 -4.36
CA ALA A 333 -1.39 34.62 -5.57
C ALA A 333 -2.18 33.30 -5.60
N LEU A 334 -1.52 32.19 -5.25
CA LEU A 334 -2.16 30.87 -5.17
C LEU A 334 -3.22 30.84 -4.06
N ARG A 335 -2.92 31.38 -2.87
CA ARG A 335 -3.87 31.50 -1.75
C ARG A 335 -5.11 32.31 -2.13
N GLY A 336 -4.96 33.37 -2.93
CA GLY A 336 -6.08 34.20 -3.38
C GLY A 336 -7.02 33.50 -4.37
N GLN A 337 -6.51 32.51 -5.13
CA GLN A 337 -7.26 31.85 -6.22
C GLN A 337 -7.73 30.43 -5.86
N LEU A 338 -6.97 29.72 -5.03
CA LEU A 338 -7.29 28.35 -4.66
C LEU A 338 -8.42 28.35 -3.63
N LYS A 339 -9.53 27.70 -4.01
CA LYS A 339 -10.62 27.44 -3.08
C LYS A 339 -10.11 26.50 -1.98
N PRO A 340 -10.26 26.86 -0.70
CA PRO A 340 -9.94 25.96 0.39
C PRO A 340 -10.72 24.65 0.25
N ALA A 341 -10.13 23.56 0.74
CA ALA A 341 -10.76 22.24 0.76
C ALA A 341 -11.81 22.12 1.89
N PHE A 342 -12.78 23.03 1.91
CA PHE A 342 -14.04 22.98 2.65
C PHE A 342 -15.07 23.81 1.88
N TYR A 343 -16.36 23.48 1.94
CA TYR A 343 -17.41 24.37 1.43
C TYR A 343 -18.44 24.68 2.51
N THR A 344 -18.86 25.95 2.44
CA THR A 344 -19.66 26.82 3.34
C THR A 344 -20.44 26.16 4.48
N MET A 345 -20.20 26.66 5.70
CA MET A 345 -21.16 26.58 6.81
C MET A 345 -22.48 27.25 6.43
#